data_AF-A0A2I0ULU1-F1
#
_entry.id   AF-A0A2I0ULU1-F1
#
_cell.length_a   1.000
_cell.length_b   1.000
_cell.length_c   1.000
_cell.angle_alpha   90.00
_cell.angle_beta   90.00
_cell.angle_gamma   90.00
#
_symmetry.space_group_name_H-M   'P 1'
#
loop_
_entity.id
_entity.type
_entity.pdbx_description
1 polymer ?
#
loop_
_entity_poly.entity_id
_entity_poly.type
_entity_poly.pdbx_seq_one_letter_code
_entity_poly.pdbx_strand_id
1 'polypeptide(L)'
;MFLINNSFRSGAMEQMMEKTEEMMWTLDTQVLLSGFQTVIHLTSEFQVMADSAFGSQVSKVNDKRSVVDARVATSAEGIKIDAGKSPSGVCDGNQDSLEAKMKHINLSFAACGFLGIYHLGAAAAFYRHGKKLLKVVKAFAGASAGSLAATVLLAVPENIEKSKEFAYGFAEEVRKLDFGAVTPGYDFMKTLREGIESILPSNVHEIAENRLYVSVTNTKNGENHLVSSFASREDLIKVLLASSFVPVYAGIKPVEYKGEKWVDGGLTNGLPILPVGRTVTISPFSGRLDICPRDKGRVDLYVKFAKHDIMLSLANLVRLNQALFPPNQAKMESLYQNGFDDTVHFLLKENWFE
;
A
#
# COMPACT_ATOMS: atom_id res chain seq x y z
N MET A 1 40.34 42.16 40.15
CA MET A 1 39.24 43.02 39.66
C MET A 1 39.56 43.27 38.19
N PHE A 2 39.10 42.54 37.17
CA PHE A 2 37.80 41.98 36.84
C PHE A 2 37.98 40.64 36.11
N LEU A 3 37.43 39.56 36.67
CA LEU A 3 37.15 38.29 35.96
C LEU A 3 35.63 38.16 35.87
N ILE A 4 35.00 38.97 35.04
CA ILE A 4 33.58 38.84 34.70
C ILE A 4 33.42 39.31 33.26
N ASN A 5 33.38 38.38 32.29
CA ASN A 5 32.45 38.46 31.14
C ASN A 5 32.47 37.31 30.10
N ASN A 6 33.02 36.12 30.39
CA ASN A 6 32.85 34.99 29.48
C ASN A 6 31.59 34.15 29.73
N SER A 7 30.98 34.22 30.93
CA SER A 7 29.74 33.48 31.25
C SER A 7 28.46 34.16 30.73
N PHE A 8 28.48 35.47 30.50
CA PHE A 8 27.31 36.22 30.00
C PHE A 8 27.14 36.08 28.47
N ARG A 9 28.24 35.88 27.73
CA ARG A 9 28.20 35.66 26.27
C ARG A 9 27.82 34.23 25.88
N SER A 10 28.07 33.21 26.72
CA SER A 10 27.64 31.84 26.44
C SER A 10 26.13 31.66 26.67
N GLY A 11 25.59 32.17 27.78
CA GLY A 11 24.16 32.05 28.09
C GLY A 11 23.24 32.80 27.10
N ALA A 12 23.69 33.94 26.57
CA ALA A 12 22.95 34.68 25.55
C ALA A 12 22.94 33.97 24.18
N MET A 13 24.03 33.30 23.80
CA MET A 13 24.10 32.47 22.59
C MET A 13 23.26 31.20 22.72
N GLU A 14 23.27 30.58 23.90
CA GLU A 14 22.50 29.38 24.19
C GLU A 14 20.99 29.65 24.18
N GLN A 15 20.54 30.77 24.79
CA GLN A 15 19.15 31.24 24.68
C GLN A 15 18.74 31.64 23.26
N MET A 16 19.68 32.14 22.45
CA MET A 16 19.41 32.49 21.05
C MET A 16 19.31 31.21 20.19
N MET A 17 20.13 30.19 20.45
CA MET A 17 20.01 28.89 19.79
C MET A 17 18.73 28.16 20.20
N GLU A 18 18.36 28.15 21.48
CA GLU A 18 17.08 27.59 21.94
C GLU A 18 15.91 28.29 21.25
N LYS A 19 15.90 29.63 21.19
CA LYS A 19 14.86 30.37 20.47
C LYS A 19 14.87 30.11 18.97
N THR A 20 16.03 29.85 18.36
CA THR A 20 16.14 29.52 16.94
C THR A 20 15.65 28.09 16.66
N GLU A 21 15.94 27.15 17.56
CA GLU A 21 15.41 25.78 17.53
C GLU A 21 13.90 25.78 17.77
N GLU A 22 13.38 26.57 18.71
CA GLU A 22 11.95 26.71 19.00
C GLU A 22 11.20 27.39 17.84
N MET A 23 11.83 28.37 17.18
CA MET A 23 11.30 29.03 15.98
C MET A 23 11.35 28.11 14.75
N MET A 24 12.39 27.30 14.59
CA MET A 24 12.43 26.22 13.61
C MET A 24 11.34 25.17 13.89
N TRP A 25 11.11 24.82 15.16
CA TRP A 25 10.08 23.86 15.58
C TRP A 25 8.68 24.37 15.27
N THR A 26 8.42 25.66 15.50
CA THR A 26 7.15 26.30 15.17
C THR A 26 6.95 26.46 13.67
N LEU A 27 8.00 26.76 12.89
CA LEU A 27 7.92 26.73 11.43
C LEU A 27 7.67 25.32 10.88
N ASP A 28 8.40 24.31 11.35
CA ASP A 28 8.21 22.93 10.91
C ASP A 28 6.83 22.41 11.30
N THR A 29 6.33 22.77 12.48
CA THR A 29 4.97 22.38 12.93
C THR A 29 3.88 23.12 12.14
N GLN A 30 4.09 24.40 11.77
CA GLN A 30 3.16 25.14 10.92
C GLN A 30 3.21 24.67 9.45
N VAL A 31 4.37 24.30 8.93
CA VAL A 31 4.53 23.68 7.60
C VAL A 31 3.91 22.28 7.60
N LEU A 32 4.06 21.52 8.69
CA LEU A 32 3.40 20.22 8.89
C LEU A 32 1.89 20.38 8.99
N LEU A 33 1.38 21.34 9.77
CA LEU A 33 -0.06 21.61 9.92
C LEU A 33 -0.67 22.15 8.63
N SER A 34 0.02 23.06 7.92
CA SER A 34 -0.44 23.58 6.63
C SER A 34 -0.36 22.52 5.53
N GLY A 35 0.69 21.70 5.49
CA GLY A 35 0.77 20.54 4.60
C GLY A 35 -0.30 19.49 4.93
N PHE A 36 -0.59 19.26 6.22
CA PHE A 36 -1.70 18.43 6.67
C PHE A 36 -3.04 19.03 6.22
N GLN A 37 -3.21 20.33 6.38
CA GLN A 37 -4.42 21.02 5.96
C GLN A 37 -4.52 21.04 4.45
N THR A 38 -3.45 21.17 3.67
CA THR A 38 -3.50 21.11 2.21
C THR A 38 -3.77 19.70 1.72
N VAL A 39 -3.19 18.66 2.32
CA VAL A 39 -3.49 17.26 1.95
C VAL A 39 -4.89 16.85 2.41
N ILE A 40 -5.31 17.22 3.63
CA ILE A 40 -6.69 17.02 4.10
C ILE A 40 -7.65 17.84 3.26
N HIS A 41 -7.30 19.08 2.90
CA HIS A 41 -8.15 19.94 2.09
C HIS A 41 -8.28 19.40 0.68
N LEU A 42 -7.17 19.04 0.01
CA LEU A 42 -7.19 18.37 -1.29
C LEU A 42 -7.96 17.06 -1.22
N THR A 43 -7.72 16.19 -0.24
CA THR A 43 -8.47 14.92 -0.10
C THR A 43 -9.94 15.15 0.25
N SER A 44 -10.26 16.18 1.03
CA SER A 44 -11.65 16.58 1.33
C SER A 44 -12.33 17.25 0.15
N GLU A 45 -11.61 18.01 -0.67
CA GLU A 45 -12.10 18.61 -1.91
C GLU A 45 -12.26 17.55 -2.98
N PHE A 46 -11.36 16.57 -3.06
CA PHE A 46 -11.52 15.37 -3.87
C PHE A 46 -12.73 14.55 -3.38
N GLN A 47 -12.93 14.41 -2.07
CA GLN A 47 -14.10 13.73 -1.50
C GLN A 47 -15.39 14.52 -1.76
N VAL A 48 -15.39 15.84 -1.61
CA VAL A 48 -16.56 16.71 -1.87
C VAL A 48 -16.84 16.84 -3.37
N MET A 49 -15.81 16.84 -4.23
CA MET A 49 -15.95 16.75 -5.68
C MET A 49 -16.46 15.37 -6.10
N ALA A 50 -16.01 14.30 -5.44
CA ALA A 50 -16.56 12.96 -5.64
C ALA A 50 -18.02 12.91 -5.16
N ASP A 51 -18.34 13.40 -3.98
CA ASP A 51 -19.69 13.40 -3.40
C ASP A 51 -20.66 14.29 -4.21
N SER A 52 -20.16 15.38 -4.82
CA SER A 52 -20.96 16.25 -5.72
C SER A 52 -21.08 15.69 -7.15
N ALA A 53 -20.08 14.94 -7.65
CA ALA A 53 -20.15 14.23 -8.92
C ALA A 53 -20.98 12.92 -8.82
N PHE A 54 -21.06 12.32 -7.63
CA PHE A 54 -21.75 11.09 -7.32
C PHE A 54 -22.81 11.36 -6.25
N GLY A 55 -23.89 12.05 -6.63
CA GLY A 55 -24.97 12.40 -5.71
C GLY A 55 -25.47 11.20 -4.91
N SER A 56 -25.34 11.26 -3.58
CA SER A 56 -26.00 10.33 -2.68
C SER A 56 -26.70 11.09 -1.54
N GLN A 57 -28.01 10.83 -1.42
CA GLN A 57 -28.83 11.30 -0.31
C GLN A 57 -28.46 10.51 0.95
N VAL A 58 -28.08 11.20 2.02
CA VAL A 58 -27.84 10.60 3.33
C VAL A 58 -29.16 10.48 4.10
N SER A 59 -29.69 9.25 4.23
CA SER A 59 -30.72 8.94 5.22
C SER A 59 -30.07 8.57 6.56
N LYS A 60 -30.32 9.39 7.60
CA LYS A 60 -29.89 9.16 8.98
C LYS A 60 -30.49 7.86 9.53
N VAL A 61 -29.67 6.94 10.01
CA VAL A 61 -30.11 5.85 10.90
C VAL A 61 -29.72 6.21 12.33
N ASN A 62 -30.74 6.15 13.19
CA ASN A 62 -30.74 6.60 14.56
C ASN A 62 -30.09 5.57 15.50
N ASP A 63 -29.39 6.11 16.48
CA ASP A 63 -28.67 5.43 17.56
C ASP A 63 -29.65 4.83 18.59
N LYS A 64 -29.49 3.56 18.97
CA LYS A 64 -30.00 3.03 20.26
C LYS A 64 -29.06 1.97 20.84
N ARG A 65 -28.63 2.30 22.05
CA ARG A 65 -27.72 1.60 22.97
C ARG A 65 -28.53 0.80 24.00
N SER A 66 -28.12 -0.44 24.31
CA SER A 66 -28.39 -1.20 25.55
C SER A 66 -27.49 -2.45 25.55
N VAL A 67 -26.46 -2.66 26.39
CA VAL A 67 -26.32 -2.73 27.88
C VAL A 67 -26.97 -3.97 28.50
N VAL A 68 -26.09 -4.84 29.07
CA VAL A 68 -26.25 -6.07 29.91
C VAL A 68 -27.03 -7.26 29.30
N ASP A 69 -26.65 -8.54 29.48
CA ASP A 69 -26.48 -9.20 30.77
C ASP A 69 -25.60 -10.48 30.72
N ALA A 70 -24.80 -10.66 31.78
CA ALA A 70 -24.15 -11.92 32.14
C ALA A 70 -25.10 -12.76 33.00
N ARG A 71 -25.34 -14.03 32.65
CA ARG A 71 -25.87 -15.03 33.60
C ARG A 71 -25.23 -16.39 33.39
N VAL A 72 -24.41 -16.72 34.37
CA VAL A 72 -24.06 -18.06 34.85
C VAL A 72 -25.35 -18.79 35.27
N ALA A 73 -25.48 -20.06 34.88
CA ALA A 73 -26.39 -21.00 35.51
C ALA A 73 -25.68 -22.34 35.70
N THR A 74 -25.55 -22.68 36.97
CA THR A 74 -25.08 -23.93 37.59
C THR A 74 -26.15 -25.01 37.58
N SER A 75 -25.73 -26.28 37.44
CA SER A 75 -26.27 -27.49 38.12
C SER A 75 -25.63 -28.73 37.49
N ALA A 76 -25.31 -29.84 38.12
CA ALA A 76 -24.87 -30.26 39.46
C ALA A 76 -24.70 -31.81 39.36
N GLU A 77 -23.89 -32.40 40.25
CA GLU A 77 -23.73 -33.85 40.53
C GLU A 77 -22.89 -34.64 39.50
N GLY A 78 -21.85 -35.40 39.83
CA GLY A 78 -21.22 -35.80 41.10
C GLY A 78 -20.37 -37.05 40.84
N ILE A 79 -19.37 -37.31 41.70
CA ILE A 79 -18.63 -38.57 41.92
C ILE A 79 -17.18 -38.67 41.38
N LYS A 80 -16.28 -38.72 42.39
CA LYS A 80 -14.96 -39.35 42.54
C LYS A 80 -13.74 -38.85 41.76
N ILE A 81 -12.84 -38.29 42.55
CA ILE A 81 -11.39 -38.19 42.33
C ILE A 81 -10.82 -39.61 42.43
N ASP A 82 -10.13 -40.06 41.39
CA ASP A 82 -9.14 -41.13 41.50
C ASP A 82 -7.84 -40.67 40.83
N ALA A 83 -6.73 -40.98 41.48
CA ALA A 83 -5.41 -40.51 41.12
C ALA A 83 -4.73 -41.48 40.14
N GLY A 84 -4.15 -40.93 39.07
CA GLY A 84 -3.05 -41.56 38.35
C GLY A 84 -3.44 -42.48 37.19
N LYS A 85 -3.35 -41.93 35.97
CA LYS A 85 -2.57 -42.50 34.84
C LYS A 85 -2.66 -41.58 33.63
N SER A 86 -1.50 -41.25 33.07
CA SER A 86 -1.34 -40.47 31.83
C SER A 86 -2.10 -41.11 30.67
N PRO A 87 -2.80 -40.32 29.83
CA PRO A 87 -3.11 -40.71 28.46
C PRO A 87 -2.18 -39.95 27.51
N SER A 88 -1.23 -40.70 26.97
CA SER A 88 -0.60 -40.40 25.70
C SER A 88 -1.64 -40.34 24.58
N GLY A 89 -1.53 -39.33 23.72
CA GLY A 89 -2.07 -39.37 22.35
C GLY A 89 -3.32 -38.53 22.14
N VAL A 90 -3.30 -37.82 21.01
CA VAL A 90 -4.34 -36.96 20.42
C VAL A 90 -4.23 -35.48 20.80
N CYS A 91 -3.31 -34.77 20.13
CA CYS A 91 -3.34 -33.31 19.95
C CYS A 91 -2.60 -32.82 18.67
N ASP A 92 -2.52 -33.60 17.59
CA ASP A 92 -1.74 -33.17 16.40
C ASP A 92 -2.56 -32.50 15.28
N GLY A 93 -3.89 -32.68 15.24
CA GLY A 93 -4.71 -32.21 14.11
C GLY A 93 -4.82 -30.69 13.95
N ASN A 94 -4.68 -29.91 15.03
CA ASN A 94 -4.81 -28.45 14.98
C ASN A 94 -3.45 -27.76 14.76
N GLN A 95 -2.38 -28.32 15.30
CA GLN A 95 -1.00 -27.83 15.16
C GLN A 95 -0.53 -27.99 13.70
N ASP A 96 -0.77 -29.15 13.09
CA ASP A 96 -0.43 -29.41 11.68
C ASP A 96 -1.17 -28.49 10.71
N SER A 97 -2.42 -28.12 11.02
CA SER A 97 -3.21 -27.19 10.20
C SER A 97 -2.71 -25.74 10.28
N LEU A 98 -2.18 -25.34 11.43
CA LEU A 98 -1.59 -24.02 11.67
C LEU A 98 -0.17 -23.94 11.09
N GLU A 99 0.64 -24.99 11.25
CA GLU A 99 1.96 -25.11 10.62
C GLU A 99 1.87 -25.22 9.09
N ALA A 100 0.88 -25.93 8.55
CA ALA A 100 0.59 -25.95 7.11
C ALA A 100 0.13 -24.57 6.59
N LYS A 101 -0.71 -23.85 7.35
CA LYS A 101 -1.06 -22.44 7.05
C LYS A 101 0.15 -21.52 7.09
N MET A 102 1.12 -21.78 7.97
CA MET A 102 2.38 -21.01 8.07
C MET A 102 3.36 -21.28 6.91
N LYS A 103 3.17 -22.36 6.13
CA LYS A 103 3.95 -22.64 4.89
C LYS A 103 3.45 -21.87 3.67
N HIS A 104 2.29 -21.22 3.74
CA HIS A 104 1.75 -20.43 2.64
C HIS A 104 2.31 -19.01 2.72
N ILE A 105 3.10 -18.62 1.72
CA ILE A 105 3.61 -17.25 1.60
C ILE A 105 2.87 -16.56 0.46
N ASN A 106 2.48 -15.31 0.69
CA ASN A 106 1.93 -14.42 -0.33
C ASN A 106 2.77 -13.16 -0.39
N LEU A 107 2.77 -12.48 -1.54
CA LEU A 107 3.35 -11.15 -1.69
C LEU A 107 2.23 -10.13 -1.90
N SER A 108 2.27 -8.99 -1.22
CA SER A 108 1.29 -7.92 -1.39
C SER A 108 1.95 -6.56 -1.61
N PHE A 109 1.57 -5.91 -2.70
CA PHE A 109 2.15 -4.64 -3.15
C PHE A 109 1.15 -3.50 -2.95
N ALA A 110 1.57 -2.47 -2.23
CA ALA A 110 0.72 -1.33 -1.90
C ALA A 110 0.32 -0.48 -3.12
N ALA A 111 -0.83 0.19 -3.06
CA ALA A 111 -1.18 1.29 -3.94
C ALA A 111 -0.22 2.47 -3.73
N CYS A 112 0.34 3.00 -4.83
CA CYS A 112 1.33 4.08 -4.74
C CYS A 112 1.52 4.89 -6.04
N GLY A 113 0.63 4.77 -7.03
CA GLY A 113 0.69 5.55 -8.28
C GLY A 113 2.08 5.51 -8.94
N PHE A 114 2.66 6.69 -9.20
CA PHE A 114 3.98 6.82 -9.83
C PHE A 114 5.16 6.30 -8.99
N LEU A 115 4.96 6.04 -7.69
CA LEU A 115 5.95 5.32 -6.89
C LEU A 115 5.96 3.81 -7.18
N GLY A 116 5.13 3.32 -8.11
CA GLY A 116 5.18 1.95 -8.62
C GLY A 116 6.56 1.55 -9.14
N ILE A 117 7.42 2.51 -9.47
CA ILE A 117 8.83 2.27 -9.80
C ILE A 117 9.61 1.60 -8.65
N TYR A 118 9.28 1.88 -7.39
CA TYR A 118 9.82 1.17 -6.23
C TYR A 118 9.44 -0.31 -6.26
N HIS A 119 8.18 -0.62 -6.60
CA HIS A 119 7.71 -2.00 -6.70
C HIS A 119 8.39 -2.77 -7.83
N LEU A 120 8.73 -2.11 -8.94
CA LEU A 120 9.52 -2.73 -10.01
C LEU A 120 10.95 -3.03 -9.56
N GLY A 121 11.56 -2.16 -8.74
CA GLY A 121 12.84 -2.44 -8.08
C GLY A 121 12.76 -3.65 -7.16
N ALA A 122 11.71 -3.72 -6.33
CA ALA A 122 11.44 -4.86 -5.47
C ALA A 122 11.22 -6.16 -6.27
N ALA A 123 10.43 -6.09 -7.34
CA ALA A 123 10.21 -7.22 -8.24
C ALA A 123 11.51 -7.71 -8.88
N ALA A 124 12.40 -6.80 -9.31
CA ALA A 124 13.70 -7.15 -9.86
C ALA A 124 14.58 -7.88 -8.83
N ALA A 125 14.59 -7.43 -7.57
CA ALA A 125 15.32 -8.11 -6.51
C ALA A 125 14.75 -9.51 -6.22
N PHE A 126 13.43 -9.66 -6.14
CA PHE A 126 12.80 -10.98 -5.99
C PHE A 126 13.15 -11.91 -7.15
N TYR A 127 13.05 -11.43 -8.39
CA TYR A 127 13.33 -12.24 -9.57
C TYR A 127 14.80 -12.68 -9.64
N ARG A 128 15.73 -11.78 -9.26
CA ARG A 128 17.17 -12.04 -9.32
C ARG A 128 17.67 -12.90 -8.16
N HIS A 129 17.23 -12.63 -6.93
CA HIS A 129 17.82 -13.15 -5.70
C HIS A 129 16.85 -13.95 -4.82
N GLY A 130 15.55 -13.95 -5.12
CA GLY A 130 14.50 -14.56 -4.28
C GLY A 130 13.86 -15.81 -4.87
N LYS A 131 14.56 -16.57 -5.72
CA LYS A 131 13.97 -17.69 -6.48
C LYS A 131 13.37 -18.78 -5.58
N LYS A 132 14.02 -19.13 -4.47
CA LYS A 132 13.50 -20.06 -3.43
C LYS A 132 12.19 -19.57 -2.84
N LEU A 133 12.10 -18.29 -2.52
CA LEU A 133 10.88 -17.68 -2.00
C LEU A 133 9.76 -17.74 -3.05
N LEU A 134 10.03 -17.29 -4.28
CA LEU A 134 9.04 -17.27 -5.36
C LEU A 134 8.47 -18.66 -5.68
N LYS A 135 9.26 -19.74 -5.50
CA LYS A 135 8.78 -21.14 -5.67
C LYS A 135 7.71 -21.53 -4.66
N VAL A 136 7.72 -20.95 -3.45
CA VAL A 136 6.75 -21.27 -2.39
C VAL A 136 5.61 -20.25 -2.29
N VAL A 137 5.74 -19.10 -2.95
CA VAL A 137 4.67 -18.09 -3.01
C VAL A 137 3.44 -18.65 -3.70
N LYS A 138 2.31 -18.62 -3.01
CA LYS A 138 1.02 -19.12 -3.50
C LYS A 138 0.22 -18.04 -4.21
N ALA A 139 0.20 -16.84 -3.64
CA ALA A 139 -0.56 -15.73 -4.19
C ALA A 139 0.21 -14.41 -4.16
N PHE A 140 -0.19 -13.55 -5.10
CA PHE A 140 0.25 -12.18 -5.28
C PHE A 140 -0.97 -11.29 -5.14
N ALA A 141 -0.85 -10.18 -4.43
CA ALA A 141 -1.93 -9.25 -4.23
C ALA A 141 -1.44 -7.82 -4.47
N GLY A 142 -2.36 -6.93 -4.84
CA GLY A 142 -2.03 -5.52 -4.90
C GLY A 142 -3.21 -4.63 -5.25
N ALA A 143 -2.98 -3.33 -5.13
CA ALA A 143 -3.90 -2.27 -5.51
C ALA A 143 -3.17 -1.26 -6.39
N SER A 144 -3.83 -0.66 -7.38
CA SER A 144 -3.23 0.36 -8.25
C SER A 144 -1.92 -0.13 -8.89
N ALA A 145 -0.89 0.72 -8.92
CA ALA A 145 0.46 0.36 -9.35
C ALA A 145 1.04 -0.91 -8.67
N GLY A 146 0.64 -1.22 -7.44
CA GLY A 146 1.02 -2.47 -6.77
C GLY A 146 0.42 -3.69 -7.47
N SER A 147 -0.83 -3.63 -7.94
CA SER A 147 -1.45 -4.72 -8.71
C SER A 147 -0.76 -4.96 -10.06
N LEU A 148 -0.29 -3.89 -10.71
CA LEU A 148 0.48 -3.98 -11.95
C LEU A 148 1.83 -4.67 -11.72
N ALA A 149 2.59 -4.25 -10.71
CA ALA A 149 3.86 -4.87 -10.36
C ALA A 149 3.72 -6.34 -9.92
N ALA A 150 2.68 -6.64 -9.13
CA ALA A 150 2.33 -8.00 -8.75
C ALA A 150 2.06 -8.90 -9.97
N THR A 151 1.32 -8.38 -10.96
CA THR A 151 1.04 -9.09 -12.21
C THR A 151 2.31 -9.37 -13.01
N VAL A 152 3.18 -8.37 -13.16
CA VAL A 152 4.46 -8.51 -13.89
C VAL A 152 5.34 -9.56 -13.21
N LEU A 153 5.55 -9.49 -11.90
CA LEU A 153 6.39 -10.45 -11.17
C LEU A 153 5.83 -11.88 -11.24
N LEU A 154 4.51 -12.04 -11.17
CA LEU A 154 3.86 -13.34 -11.23
C LEU A 154 3.94 -13.98 -12.63
N ALA A 155 3.66 -13.21 -13.68
CA ALA A 155 3.35 -13.76 -14.99
C ALA A 155 4.41 -13.52 -16.07
N VAL A 156 5.23 -12.46 -15.92
CA VAL A 156 6.20 -12.05 -16.95
C VAL A 156 7.39 -11.28 -16.33
N PRO A 157 8.13 -11.88 -15.38
CA PRO A 157 9.21 -11.18 -14.67
C PRO A 157 10.38 -10.77 -15.59
N GLU A 158 10.53 -11.39 -16.76
CA GLU A 158 11.46 -10.95 -17.80
C GLU A 158 11.15 -9.54 -18.34
N ASN A 159 9.90 -9.07 -18.23
CA ASN A 159 9.48 -7.74 -18.67
C ASN A 159 9.57 -6.67 -17.56
N ILE A 160 10.24 -6.94 -16.44
CA ILE A 160 10.44 -5.91 -15.39
C ILE A 160 11.18 -4.69 -15.94
N GLU A 161 12.22 -4.90 -16.75
CA GLU A 161 12.98 -3.79 -17.36
C GLU A 161 12.11 -2.98 -18.33
N LYS A 162 11.34 -3.65 -19.20
CA LYS A 162 10.38 -3.00 -20.09
C LYS A 162 9.31 -2.22 -19.31
N SER A 163 8.84 -2.76 -18.20
CA SER A 163 7.88 -2.10 -17.31
C SER A 163 8.48 -0.84 -16.66
N LYS A 164 9.77 -0.89 -16.32
CA LYS A 164 10.52 0.25 -15.77
C LYS A 164 10.66 1.37 -16.80
N GLU A 165 11.03 1.02 -18.04
CA GLU A 165 11.10 1.97 -19.16
C GLU A 165 9.74 2.62 -19.44
N PHE A 166 8.67 1.83 -19.48
CA PHE A 166 7.31 2.35 -19.61
C PHE A 166 6.97 3.33 -18.48
N ALA A 167 7.27 2.98 -17.22
CA ALA A 167 6.99 3.85 -16.08
C ALA A 167 7.75 5.18 -16.17
N TYR A 168 9.01 5.18 -16.63
CA TYR A 168 9.77 6.42 -16.86
C TYR A 168 9.18 7.28 -17.96
N GLY A 169 8.86 6.68 -19.12
CA GLY A 169 8.25 7.39 -20.25
C GLY A 169 6.89 7.97 -19.89
N PHE A 170 6.04 7.20 -19.21
CA PHE A 170 4.72 7.64 -18.76
C PHE A 170 4.82 8.80 -17.75
N ALA A 171 5.75 8.71 -16.81
CA ALA A 171 6.02 9.79 -15.87
C ALA A 171 6.57 11.04 -16.57
N GLU A 172 7.43 10.89 -17.58
CA GLU A 172 7.94 12.00 -18.38
C GLU A 172 6.84 12.72 -19.15
N GLU A 173 5.95 11.96 -19.79
CA GLU A 173 4.79 12.49 -20.50
C GLU A 173 3.92 13.31 -19.56
N VAL A 174 3.56 12.75 -18.39
CA VAL A 174 2.75 13.47 -17.39
C VAL A 174 3.44 14.73 -16.87
N ARG A 175 4.76 14.72 -16.63
CA ARG A 175 5.50 15.92 -16.19
C ARG A 175 5.53 17.04 -17.23
N LYS A 176 5.39 16.73 -18.52
CA LYS A 176 5.36 17.73 -19.61
C LYS A 176 4.01 18.43 -19.75
N LEU A 177 2.97 17.93 -19.09
CA LEU A 177 1.63 18.50 -19.16
C LEU A 177 1.47 19.63 -18.13
N ASP A 178 0.85 20.75 -18.52
CA ASP A 178 0.70 21.95 -17.69
C ASP A 178 -0.02 21.69 -16.35
N PHE A 179 -0.93 20.71 -16.31
CA PHE A 179 -1.65 20.29 -15.11
C PHE A 179 -1.43 18.80 -14.79
N GLY A 180 -0.35 18.20 -15.27
CA GLY A 180 -0.11 16.77 -15.10
C GLY A 180 -1.23 15.92 -15.71
N ALA A 181 -1.61 14.83 -15.03
CA ALA A 181 -2.61 13.88 -15.54
C ALA A 181 -4.03 14.47 -15.69
N VAL A 182 -4.34 15.59 -15.01
CA VAL A 182 -5.65 16.26 -15.13
C VAL A 182 -5.72 17.26 -16.27
N THR A 183 -4.67 17.34 -17.10
CA THR A 183 -4.63 18.23 -18.25
C THR A 183 -5.75 17.91 -19.24
N PRO A 184 -6.60 18.89 -19.63
CA PRO A 184 -7.71 18.65 -20.54
C PRO A 184 -7.25 18.00 -21.86
N GLY A 185 -7.91 16.91 -22.25
CA GLY A 185 -7.61 16.16 -23.47
C GLY A 185 -6.51 15.10 -23.33
N TYR A 186 -5.82 15.03 -22.19
CA TYR A 186 -4.94 13.90 -21.88
C TYR A 186 -5.76 12.69 -21.44
N ASP A 187 -5.44 11.51 -21.98
CA ASP A 187 -6.10 10.26 -21.62
C ASP A 187 -5.12 9.34 -20.89
N PHE A 188 -5.00 9.56 -19.59
CA PHE A 188 -4.15 8.78 -18.69
C PHE A 188 -4.42 7.27 -18.80
N MET A 189 -5.71 6.89 -18.87
CA MET A 189 -6.12 5.48 -18.88
C MET A 189 -5.84 4.80 -20.20
N LYS A 190 -5.91 5.53 -21.32
CA LYS A 190 -5.50 5.02 -22.62
C LYS A 190 -4.00 4.72 -22.64
N THR A 191 -3.15 5.66 -22.24
CA THR A 191 -1.69 5.43 -22.20
C THR A 191 -1.33 4.28 -21.26
N LEU A 192 -1.98 4.21 -20.09
CA LEU A 192 -1.80 3.09 -19.16
C LEU A 192 -2.21 1.75 -19.80
N ARG A 193 -3.35 1.71 -20.48
CA ARG A 193 -3.84 0.51 -21.17
C ARG A 193 -2.87 0.04 -22.25
N GLU A 194 -2.37 0.93 -23.10
CA GLU A 194 -1.38 0.62 -24.13
C GLU A 194 -0.10 0.03 -23.52
N GLY A 195 0.36 0.57 -22.40
CA GLY A 195 1.47 0.02 -21.62
C GLY A 195 1.22 -1.42 -21.17
N ILE A 196 0.09 -1.65 -20.49
CA ILE A 196 -0.32 -2.98 -20.02
C ILE A 196 -0.42 -3.97 -21.18
N GLU A 197 -1.05 -3.58 -22.29
CA GLU A 197 -1.20 -4.40 -23.49
C GLU A 197 0.15 -4.73 -24.14
N SER A 198 1.14 -3.83 -24.07
CA SER A 198 2.47 -4.08 -24.62
C SER A 198 3.34 -5.00 -23.74
N ILE A 199 3.10 -5.02 -22.43
CA ILE A 199 3.92 -5.73 -21.44
C ILE A 199 3.38 -7.14 -21.16
N LEU A 200 2.05 -7.30 -21.04
CA LEU A 200 1.46 -8.55 -20.60
C LEU A 200 1.27 -9.56 -21.75
N PRO A 201 1.64 -10.84 -21.54
CA PRO A 201 1.48 -11.89 -22.54
C PRO A 201 0.00 -12.24 -22.80
N SER A 202 -0.28 -12.99 -23.86
CA SER A 202 -1.64 -13.38 -24.26
C SER A 202 -2.35 -14.25 -23.21
N ASN A 203 -1.62 -15.15 -22.55
CA ASN A 203 -2.13 -16.10 -21.55
C ASN A 203 -2.04 -15.60 -20.10
N VAL A 204 -1.79 -14.30 -19.88
CA VAL A 204 -1.59 -13.73 -18.53
C VAL A 204 -2.73 -14.04 -17.55
N HIS A 205 -3.97 -14.07 -18.03
CA HIS A 205 -5.16 -14.36 -17.24
C HIS A 205 -5.17 -15.80 -16.69
N GLU A 206 -4.67 -16.76 -17.47
CA GLU A 206 -4.55 -18.16 -17.04
C GLU A 206 -3.50 -18.32 -15.93
N ILE A 207 -2.39 -17.58 -16.02
CA ILE A 207 -1.32 -17.58 -15.00
C ILE A 207 -1.80 -16.88 -13.71
N ALA A 208 -2.60 -15.83 -13.86
CA ALA A 208 -3.13 -15.01 -12.77
C ALA A 208 -4.31 -15.68 -12.05
N GLU A 209 -5.00 -16.62 -12.68
CA GLU A 209 -6.19 -17.29 -12.14
C GLU A 209 -5.93 -17.90 -10.76
N ASN A 210 -6.67 -17.42 -9.75
CA ASN A 210 -6.54 -17.80 -8.33
C ASN A 210 -5.14 -17.62 -7.72
N ARG A 211 -4.26 -16.86 -8.40
CA ARG A 211 -2.90 -16.53 -7.93
C ARG A 211 -2.68 -15.04 -7.80
N LEU A 212 -3.41 -14.22 -8.54
CA LEU A 212 -3.40 -12.76 -8.42
C LEU A 212 -4.69 -12.28 -7.75
N TYR A 213 -4.56 -11.36 -6.80
CA TYR A 213 -5.68 -10.73 -6.10
C TYR A 213 -5.60 -9.21 -6.30
N VAL A 214 -6.50 -8.68 -7.13
CA VAL A 214 -6.52 -7.26 -7.48
C VAL A 214 -7.58 -6.55 -6.64
N SER A 215 -7.15 -5.57 -5.87
CA SER A 215 -8.03 -4.72 -5.06
C SER A 215 -8.73 -3.68 -5.93
N VAL A 216 -10.06 -3.62 -5.85
CA VAL A 216 -10.89 -2.62 -6.53
C VAL A 216 -11.96 -2.09 -5.58
N THR A 217 -12.38 -0.85 -5.79
CA THR A 217 -13.42 -0.20 -4.98
C THR A 217 -14.70 -0.05 -5.83
N ASN A 218 -15.83 -0.54 -5.34
CA ASN A 218 -17.13 -0.34 -5.99
C ASN A 218 -17.65 1.09 -5.70
N THR A 219 -18.05 1.83 -6.74
CA THR A 219 -18.45 3.24 -6.58
C THR A 219 -19.82 3.44 -5.95
N LYS A 220 -20.69 2.43 -5.99
CA LYS A 220 -22.08 2.52 -5.53
C LYS A 220 -22.19 2.36 -4.02
N ASN A 221 -21.46 1.41 -3.45
CA ASN A 221 -21.50 1.10 -2.02
C ASN A 221 -20.19 1.43 -1.27
N GLY A 222 -19.12 1.80 -2.00
CA GLY A 222 -17.81 2.08 -1.41
C GLY A 222 -17.09 0.84 -0.87
N GLU A 223 -17.56 -0.37 -1.20
CA GLU A 223 -16.97 -1.61 -0.71
C GLU A 223 -15.75 -2.02 -1.53
N ASN A 224 -14.80 -2.68 -0.84
CA ASN A 224 -13.61 -3.25 -1.47
C ASN A 224 -13.85 -4.69 -1.92
N HIS A 225 -13.37 -5.03 -3.11
CA HIS A 225 -13.36 -6.39 -3.63
C HIS A 225 -11.96 -6.81 -4.05
N LEU A 226 -11.60 -8.07 -3.79
CA LEU A 226 -10.39 -8.70 -4.30
C LEU A 226 -10.75 -9.64 -5.45
N VAL A 227 -10.55 -9.17 -6.68
CA VAL A 227 -10.81 -9.98 -7.88
C VAL A 227 -9.62 -10.90 -8.12
N SER A 228 -9.89 -12.20 -8.27
CA SER A 228 -8.86 -13.23 -8.46
C SER A 228 -9.14 -14.24 -9.56
N SER A 229 -10.25 -14.06 -10.28
CA SER A 229 -10.63 -14.92 -11.41
C SER A 229 -10.89 -14.06 -12.64
N PHE A 230 -10.30 -14.47 -13.76
CA PHE A 230 -10.20 -13.68 -14.99
C PHE A 230 -10.57 -14.53 -16.21
N ALA A 231 -11.68 -14.20 -16.86
CA ALA A 231 -12.19 -15.00 -17.98
C ALA A 231 -11.34 -14.89 -19.27
N SER A 232 -10.55 -13.83 -19.40
CA SER A 232 -9.68 -13.58 -20.54
C SER A 232 -8.59 -12.56 -20.17
N ARG A 233 -7.60 -12.39 -21.06
CA ARG A 233 -6.62 -11.31 -20.95
C ARG A 233 -7.28 -9.94 -20.83
N GLU A 234 -8.31 -9.69 -21.63
CA GLU A 234 -9.05 -8.43 -21.60
C GLU A 234 -9.83 -8.24 -20.29
N ASP A 235 -10.31 -9.33 -19.70
CA ASP A 235 -10.95 -9.31 -18.39
C ASP A 235 -9.95 -8.86 -17.31
N LEU A 236 -8.74 -9.44 -17.29
CA LEU A 236 -7.68 -9.04 -16.37
C LEU A 236 -7.24 -7.58 -16.60
N ILE A 237 -6.99 -7.18 -17.85
CA ILE A 237 -6.59 -5.80 -18.17
C ILE A 237 -7.63 -4.80 -17.66
N LYS A 238 -8.92 -5.09 -17.87
CA LYS A 238 -10.01 -4.24 -17.38
C LYS A 238 -10.02 -4.12 -15.86
N VAL A 239 -9.76 -5.20 -15.13
CA VAL A 239 -9.66 -5.18 -13.66
C VAL A 239 -8.45 -4.38 -13.19
N LEU A 240 -7.28 -4.51 -13.86
CA LEU A 240 -6.09 -3.72 -13.55
C LEU A 240 -6.28 -2.22 -13.80
N LEU A 241 -7.00 -1.87 -14.87
CA LEU A 241 -7.39 -0.49 -15.16
C LEU A 241 -8.35 0.04 -14.10
N ALA A 242 -9.37 -0.73 -13.69
CA ALA A 242 -10.25 -0.35 -12.59
C ALA A 242 -9.47 -0.11 -11.29
N SER A 243 -8.57 -1.02 -10.94
CA SER A 243 -7.68 -0.95 -9.78
C SER A 243 -6.74 0.26 -9.80
N SER A 244 -6.50 0.87 -10.97
CA SER A 244 -5.62 2.03 -11.15
C SER A 244 -6.37 3.33 -11.49
N PHE A 245 -7.71 3.30 -11.48
CA PHE A 245 -8.52 4.47 -11.82
C PHE A 245 -8.74 5.35 -10.58
N VAL A 246 -7.88 6.34 -10.38
CA VAL A 246 -8.07 7.35 -9.33
C VAL A 246 -9.07 8.40 -9.83
N PRO A 247 -10.27 8.56 -9.21
CA PRO A 247 -11.28 9.50 -9.67
C PRO A 247 -10.73 10.93 -9.78
N VAL A 248 -11.20 11.69 -10.77
CA VAL A 248 -10.76 13.06 -11.11
C VAL A 248 -9.33 13.12 -11.66
N TYR A 249 -8.40 12.34 -11.11
CA TYR A 249 -7.01 12.30 -11.54
C TYR A 249 -6.83 11.52 -12.86
N ALA A 250 -7.33 10.29 -12.92
CA ALA A 250 -7.22 9.42 -14.10
C ALA A 250 -8.39 9.61 -15.10
N GLY A 251 -9.42 10.36 -14.70
CA GLY A 251 -10.59 10.65 -15.51
C GLY A 251 -11.86 10.79 -14.68
N ILE A 252 -12.98 11.06 -15.36
CA ILE A 252 -14.28 11.30 -14.72
C ILE A 252 -15.16 10.04 -14.72
N LYS A 253 -15.03 9.18 -15.74
CA LYS A 253 -15.88 8.00 -15.92
C LYS A 253 -15.21 6.76 -15.33
N PRO A 254 -15.75 6.17 -14.22
CA PRO A 254 -15.25 4.93 -13.66
C PRO A 254 -15.25 3.78 -14.66
N VAL A 255 -14.46 2.74 -14.38
CA VAL A 255 -14.39 1.54 -15.21
C VAL A 255 -15.64 0.68 -14.98
N GLU A 256 -16.35 0.35 -16.05
CA GLU A 256 -17.48 -0.58 -15.98
C GLU A 256 -17.00 -2.02 -16.10
N TYR A 257 -17.28 -2.84 -15.09
CA TYR A 257 -16.91 -4.24 -15.02
C TYR A 257 -18.04 -5.06 -14.40
N LYS A 258 -18.50 -6.09 -15.13
CA LYS A 258 -19.61 -6.98 -14.73
C LYS A 258 -20.89 -6.24 -14.29
N GLY A 259 -21.25 -5.18 -15.02
CA GLY A 259 -22.46 -4.38 -14.78
C GLY A 259 -22.37 -3.38 -13.62
N GLU A 260 -21.21 -3.29 -12.98
CA GLU A 260 -20.94 -2.38 -11.86
C GLU A 260 -19.80 -1.42 -12.23
N LYS A 261 -19.66 -0.33 -11.46
CA LYS A 261 -18.64 0.70 -11.66
C LYS A 261 -17.56 0.61 -10.60
N TRP A 262 -16.31 0.67 -11.04
CA TRP A 262 -15.14 0.38 -10.22
C TRP A 262 -14.06 1.44 -10.37
N VAL A 263 -13.38 1.71 -9.27
CA VAL A 263 -12.28 2.68 -9.15
C VAL A 263 -11.14 2.08 -8.32
N ASP A 264 -10.07 2.84 -8.17
CA ASP A 264 -8.81 2.40 -7.55
C ASP A 264 -9.04 1.71 -6.20
N GLY A 265 -8.48 0.52 -6.04
CA GLY A 265 -8.56 -0.26 -4.79
C GLY A 265 -7.83 0.39 -3.62
N GLY A 266 -6.86 1.26 -3.91
CA GLY A 266 -6.11 2.09 -2.99
C GLY A 266 -6.96 3.03 -2.14
N LEU A 267 -8.20 3.30 -2.56
CA LEU A 267 -9.14 4.13 -1.79
C LEU A 267 -9.72 3.38 -0.58
N THR A 268 -9.77 2.04 -0.61
CA THR A 268 -10.44 1.24 0.44
C THR A 268 -9.55 0.13 1.03
N ASN A 269 -8.69 -0.48 0.22
CA ASN A 269 -7.75 -1.51 0.61
C ASN A 269 -6.48 -1.42 -0.25
N GLY A 270 -5.62 -0.46 0.11
CA GLY A 270 -4.40 -0.15 -0.62
C GLY A 270 -3.27 -1.12 -0.39
N LEU A 271 -3.29 -1.95 0.65
CA LEU A 271 -2.31 -3.01 0.86
C LEU A 271 -3.05 -4.30 1.27
N PRO A 272 -3.56 -5.07 0.29
CA PRO A 272 -4.42 -6.21 0.57
C PRO A 272 -3.67 -7.34 1.29
N ILE A 273 -4.12 -7.70 2.49
CA ILE A 273 -3.63 -8.86 3.23
C ILE A 273 -4.56 -10.05 2.96
N LEU A 274 -4.01 -11.17 2.50
CA LEU A 274 -4.80 -12.35 2.18
C LEU A 274 -5.13 -13.14 3.46
N PRO A 275 -6.33 -13.76 3.55
CA PRO A 275 -6.81 -14.40 4.77
C PRO A 275 -6.07 -15.71 5.11
N VAL A 276 -5.37 -16.30 4.15
CA VAL A 276 -4.66 -17.57 4.31
C VAL A 276 -3.17 -17.37 4.00
N GLY A 277 -2.32 -17.75 4.94
CA GLY A 277 -0.86 -17.66 4.81
C GLY A 277 -0.25 -16.36 5.33
N ARG A 278 1.08 -16.34 5.42
CA ARG A 278 1.86 -15.13 5.71
C ARG A 278 1.89 -14.26 4.47
N THR A 279 1.41 -13.04 4.57
CA THR A 279 1.53 -12.05 3.49
C THR A 279 2.72 -11.15 3.76
N VAL A 280 3.76 -11.26 2.93
CA VAL A 280 4.91 -10.34 2.91
C VAL A 280 4.45 -9.06 2.22
N THR A 281 4.66 -7.94 2.89
CA THR A 281 4.16 -6.63 2.48
C THR A 281 5.25 -5.76 1.85
N ILE A 282 4.93 -5.14 0.72
CA ILE A 282 5.83 -4.28 -0.05
C ILE A 282 5.19 -2.90 -0.23
N SER A 283 5.89 -1.85 0.17
CA SER A 283 5.41 -0.48 0.07
C SER A 283 6.54 0.53 -0.08
N PRO A 284 6.41 1.54 -0.96
CA PRO A 284 7.33 2.65 -0.98
C PRO A 284 7.16 3.59 0.23
N PHE A 285 6.11 3.42 1.04
CA PHE A 285 5.87 4.22 2.23
C PHE A 285 6.48 3.55 3.45
N SER A 286 7.22 4.31 4.25
CA SER A 286 7.80 3.81 5.50
C SER A 286 6.69 3.46 6.48
N GLY A 287 6.79 2.31 7.14
CA GLY A 287 5.75 1.82 8.04
C GLY A 287 6.14 0.52 8.73
N ARG A 288 5.16 -0.17 9.31
CA ARG A 288 5.35 -1.50 9.92
C ARG A 288 5.16 -2.60 8.88
N LEU A 289 6.07 -2.63 7.91
CA LEU A 289 5.97 -3.46 6.72
C LEU A 289 7.24 -4.29 6.55
N ASP A 290 7.16 -5.39 5.81
CA ASP A 290 8.30 -6.28 5.61
C ASP A 290 9.38 -5.64 4.71
N ILE A 291 8.93 -5.01 3.62
CA ILE A 291 9.77 -4.33 2.63
C ILE A 291 9.24 -2.91 2.44
N CYS A 292 9.93 -1.94 3.05
CA CYS A 292 9.67 -0.52 2.89
C CYS A 292 10.92 0.29 3.25
N PRO A 293 10.97 1.59 2.87
CA PRO A 293 12.05 2.45 3.30
C PRO A 293 12.14 2.55 4.83
N ARG A 294 13.37 2.63 5.33
CA ARG A 294 13.67 2.78 6.77
C ARG A 294 14.03 4.21 7.11
N ASP A 295 13.04 5.09 7.02
CA ASP A 295 13.25 6.47 7.46
C ASP A 295 13.51 6.51 8.97
N LYS A 296 14.48 7.31 9.40
CA LYS A 296 14.76 7.54 10.82
C LYS A 296 13.72 8.50 11.40
N GLY A 297 12.60 7.99 11.89
CA GLY A 297 11.66 8.76 12.70
C GLY A 297 12.18 8.92 14.13
N ARG A 298 12.02 10.12 14.73
CA ARG A 298 12.23 10.33 16.18
C ARG A 298 10.99 9.93 17.01
N VAL A 299 9.85 9.71 16.36
CA VAL A 299 8.55 9.38 16.99
C VAL A 299 7.82 8.32 16.15
N ASP A 300 7.40 7.24 16.80
CA ASP A 300 6.71 6.08 16.21
C ASP A 300 5.18 6.30 16.10
N LEU A 301 4.75 7.32 15.33
CA LEU A 301 3.33 7.58 15.08
C LEU A 301 2.90 7.03 13.71
N TYR A 302 1.80 6.28 13.68
CA TYR A 302 1.30 5.59 12.49
C TYR A 302 -0.17 5.93 12.24
N VAL A 303 -0.55 6.08 10.97
CA VAL A 303 -1.93 6.31 10.53
C VAL A 303 -2.35 5.15 9.64
N LYS A 304 -3.54 4.60 9.90
CA LYS A 304 -4.15 3.57 9.06
C LYS A 304 -4.96 4.25 7.97
N PHE A 305 -4.48 4.18 6.73
CA PHE A 305 -5.16 4.70 5.55
C PHE A 305 -5.48 3.55 4.60
N ALA A 306 -6.74 3.34 4.22
CA ALA A 306 -7.16 2.26 3.32
C ALA A 306 -6.55 0.87 3.68
N LYS A 307 -6.60 0.49 4.96
CA LYS A 307 -6.01 -0.74 5.54
C LYS A 307 -4.48 -0.86 5.45
N HIS A 308 -3.78 0.23 5.16
CA HIS A 308 -2.32 0.33 5.10
C HIS A 308 -1.81 1.19 6.26
N ASP A 309 -0.92 0.65 7.09
CA ASP A 309 -0.30 1.37 8.21
C ASP A 309 0.92 2.18 7.73
N ILE A 310 0.73 3.49 7.57
CA ILE A 310 1.76 4.41 7.07
C ILE A 310 2.32 5.24 8.23
N MET A 311 3.64 5.36 8.33
CA MET A 311 4.27 6.22 9.33
C MET A 311 3.98 7.70 9.04
N LEU A 312 3.63 8.46 10.07
CA LEU A 312 3.45 9.89 9.96
C LEU A 312 4.83 10.57 9.89
N SER A 313 5.29 10.89 8.69
CA SER A 313 6.58 11.56 8.49
C SER A 313 6.53 12.51 7.30
N LEU A 314 7.37 13.55 7.31
CA LEU A 314 7.54 14.45 6.17
C LEU A 314 7.94 13.67 4.91
N ALA A 315 8.78 12.64 5.07
CA ALA A 315 9.18 11.78 3.98
C ALA A 315 7.97 11.05 3.34
N ASN A 316 7.05 10.51 4.15
CA ASN A 316 5.84 9.87 3.62
C ASN A 316 4.84 10.86 3.02
N LEU A 317 4.75 12.10 3.52
CA LEU A 317 3.95 13.15 2.86
C LEU A 317 4.53 13.51 1.48
N VAL A 318 5.85 13.65 1.38
CA VAL A 318 6.54 13.84 0.10
C VAL A 318 6.27 12.65 -0.84
N ARG A 319 6.33 11.42 -0.34
CA ARG A 319 6.01 10.23 -1.14
C ARG A 319 4.55 10.19 -1.58
N LEU A 320 3.61 10.60 -0.72
CA LEU A 320 2.18 10.64 -1.10
C LEU A 320 1.95 11.64 -2.23
N ASN A 321 2.61 12.80 -2.16
CA ASN A 321 2.60 13.76 -3.26
C ASN A 321 3.24 13.16 -4.53
N GLN A 322 4.39 12.47 -4.41
CA GLN A 322 5.09 11.84 -5.53
C GLN A 322 4.32 10.66 -6.17
N ALA A 323 3.40 10.05 -5.43
CA ALA A 323 2.51 9.02 -5.96
C ALA A 323 1.51 9.60 -6.98
N LEU A 324 1.05 10.84 -6.76
CA LEU A 324 0.14 11.57 -7.64
C LEU A 324 0.89 12.43 -8.66
N PHE A 325 2.04 12.98 -8.31
CA PHE A 325 2.80 13.87 -9.19
C PHE A 325 4.20 13.28 -9.41
N PRO A 326 4.47 12.68 -10.58
CA PRO A 326 5.68 11.92 -10.79
C PRO A 326 6.94 12.76 -10.50
N PRO A 327 7.86 12.28 -9.65
CA PRO A 327 9.11 13.00 -9.41
C PRO A 327 10.01 12.95 -10.65
N ASN A 328 11.11 13.70 -10.65
CA ASN A 328 12.07 13.68 -11.78
C ASN A 328 12.74 12.30 -11.96
N GLN A 329 13.37 12.11 -13.12
CA GLN A 329 13.99 10.84 -13.51
C GLN A 329 15.01 10.32 -12.47
N ALA A 330 15.94 11.16 -12.03
CA ALA A 330 16.96 10.78 -11.03
C ALA A 330 16.32 10.30 -9.71
N LYS A 331 15.22 10.93 -9.28
CA LYS A 331 14.50 10.51 -8.09
C LYS A 331 13.76 9.19 -8.32
N MET A 332 13.18 8.97 -9.49
CA MET A 332 12.56 7.69 -9.84
C MET A 332 13.58 6.55 -9.87
N GLU A 333 14.78 6.79 -10.41
CA GLU A 333 15.90 5.83 -10.39
C GLU A 333 16.34 5.51 -8.97
N SER A 334 16.43 6.51 -8.10
CA SER A 334 16.69 6.30 -6.66
C SER A 334 15.58 5.47 -6.01
N LEU A 335 14.31 5.72 -6.34
CA LEU A 335 13.19 4.94 -5.79
C LEU A 335 13.22 3.48 -6.27
N TYR A 336 13.56 3.23 -7.54
CA TYR A 336 13.79 1.89 -8.05
C TYR A 336 14.88 1.18 -7.26
N GLN A 337 16.04 1.83 -7.08
CA GLN A 337 17.15 1.24 -6.35
C GLN A 337 16.80 0.96 -4.88
N ASN A 338 16.07 1.87 -4.23
CA ASN A 338 15.61 1.64 -2.86
C ASN A 338 14.70 0.40 -2.76
N GLY A 339 13.78 0.22 -3.70
CA GLY A 339 12.91 -0.98 -3.71
C GLY A 339 13.70 -2.26 -3.91
N PHE A 340 14.73 -2.23 -4.75
CA PHE A 340 15.66 -3.34 -4.93
C PHE A 340 16.43 -3.65 -3.63
N ASP A 341 17.05 -2.65 -3.03
CA ASP A 341 17.90 -2.79 -1.85
C ASP A 341 17.11 -3.23 -0.61
N ASP A 342 15.93 -2.64 -0.39
CA ASP A 342 15.04 -3.01 0.73
C ASP A 342 14.60 -4.48 0.60
N THR A 343 14.32 -4.94 -0.63
CA THR A 343 13.97 -6.34 -0.89
C THR A 343 15.15 -7.28 -0.71
N VAL A 344 16.34 -6.92 -1.19
CA VAL A 344 17.57 -7.69 -0.93
C VAL A 344 17.80 -7.84 0.57
N HIS A 345 17.64 -6.75 1.32
CA HIS A 345 17.79 -6.79 2.76
C HIS A 345 16.77 -7.73 3.43
N PHE A 346 15.50 -7.69 3.00
CA PHE A 346 14.49 -8.65 3.46
C PHE A 346 14.88 -10.10 3.14
N LEU A 347 15.29 -10.38 1.91
CA LEU A 347 15.70 -11.71 1.48
C LEU A 347 16.88 -12.24 2.31
N LEU A 348 17.86 -11.39 2.62
CA LEU A 348 18.98 -11.75 3.49
C LEU A 348 18.52 -12.03 4.93
N LYS A 349 17.70 -11.13 5.48
CA LYS A 349 17.19 -11.24 6.86
C LYS A 349 16.37 -12.52 7.09
N GLU A 350 15.56 -12.90 6.11
CA GLU A 350 14.64 -14.03 6.19
C GLU A 350 15.22 -15.32 5.56
N ASN A 351 16.52 -15.33 5.23
CA ASN A 351 17.25 -16.47 4.64
C ASN A 351 16.67 -17.00 3.30
N TRP A 352 16.13 -16.09 2.48
CA TRP A 352 15.63 -16.37 1.14
C TRP A 352 16.59 -15.95 0.01
N PHE A 353 17.69 -15.28 0.34
CA PHE A 353 18.66 -14.76 -0.63
C PHE A 353 19.47 -15.88 -1.31
N GLU A 354 19.68 -15.73 -2.63
CA GLU A 354 20.49 -16.59 -3.50
C GLU A 354 21.42 -15.81 -4.42
#